data_AF-A0A3C0I1G1-F1
#
_entry.id   AF-A0A3C0I1G1-F1
#
_cell.length_a   1.000
_cell.length_b   1.000
_cell.length_c   1.000
_cell.angle_alpha   90.00
_cell.angle_beta   90.00
_cell.angle_gamma   90.00
#
_symmetry.space_group_name_H-M   'P 1'
#
loop_
_entity.id
_entity.type
_entity.pdbx_description
1 polymer ?
#
loop_
_entity_poly.entity_id
_entity_poly.type
_entity_poly.pdbx_seq_one_letter_code
_entity_poly.pdbx_strand_id
1 'polypeptide(L)'
;ENLFEKIIKSLQGELKLGRSRSAEYGAVKIEVSEHPDERPLPKAASEVTLWLLADTALQDDNGQPLLHPTAKSVGLPAHFELDMEKTFIRTRRYAPFNACRRRRELERLVLSMGSVLYFKSQTPDQNGVEAETLERIQAKGIGLYRQAGLGRVWINPKILANKSPQFDKLSNKKKASISVSEPDHPVFHYLTQRRKHDSDTSTVEKQAKTWITDLKGLYDSAKKLSYVPPGVCPGPTGTQWGRVMDKAKNAPSIDKLQEQLFVGEDAVCKENDPQWCKRVYSNSETTDFRQWLSNQINQEKEREILLRIVARFARLARDVADEQT
;
A
#
# COMPACT_ATOMS: atom_id res chain seq x y z
N GLU A 1 -31.56 -35.64 -10.97
CA GLU A 1 -30.61 -34.53 -10.80
C GLU A 1 -30.60 -33.65 -12.05
N ASN A 2 -30.95 -32.38 -11.86
CA ASN A 2 -30.85 -31.34 -12.88
C ASN A 2 -29.37 -31.10 -13.23
N LEU A 3 -29.05 -30.81 -14.50
CA LEU A 3 -27.68 -30.50 -14.94
C LEU A 3 -27.04 -29.37 -14.11
N PHE A 4 -27.84 -28.38 -13.71
CA PHE A 4 -27.38 -27.26 -12.90
C PHE A 4 -26.91 -27.69 -11.50
N GLU A 5 -27.65 -28.59 -10.85
CA GLU A 5 -27.28 -29.17 -9.55
C GLU A 5 -25.97 -29.95 -9.64
N LYS A 6 -25.77 -30.70 -10.73
CA LYS A 6 -24.51 -31.42 -10.98
C LYS A 6 -23.33 -30.46 -11.12
N ILE A 7 -23.51 -29.34 -11.82
CA ILE A 7 -22.46 -28.32 -11.96
C ILE A 7 -22.13 -27.71 -10.59
N ILE A 8 -23.14 -27.31 -9.81
CA ILE A 8 -22.93 -26.76 -8.47
C ILE A 8 -22.14 -27.76 -7.62
N LYS A 9 -22.58 -29.02 -7.56
CA LYS A 9 -21.93 -30.07 -6.79
C LYS A 9 -20.48 -30.31 -7.23
N SER A 10 -20.18 -30.21 -8.53
CA SER A 10 -18.82 -30.36 -9.05
C SER A 10 -17.87 -29.21 -8.70
N LEU A 11 -18.43 -28.04 -8.34
CA LEU A 11 -17.67 -26.85 -7.97
C LEU A 11 -17.48 -26.72 -6.45
N GLN A 12 -18.16 -27.53 -5.64
CA GLN A 12 -18.04 -27.50 -4.18
C GLN A 12 -16.83 -28.29 -3.68
N GLY A 13 -16.31 -27.91 -2.51
CA GLY A 13 -15.18 -28.57 -1.85
C GLY A 13 -13.83 -27.92 -2.14
N GLU A 14 -12.76 -28.67 -1.98
CA GLU A 14 -11.40 -28.17 -2.16
C GLU A 14 -10.97 -28.20 -3.63
N LEU A 15 -10.72 -27.03 -4.20
CA LEU A 15 -10.29 -26.87 -5.58
C LEU A 15 -9.00 -26.05 -5.68
N LYS A 16 -8.37 -26.12 -6.85
CA LYS A 16 -7.17 -25.35 -7.17
C LYS A 16 -7.42 -24.42 -8.36
N LEU A 17 -7.51 -23.13 -8.08
CA LEU A 17 -7.73 -22.07 -9.07
C LEU A 17 -6.40 -21.48 -9.54
N GLY A 18 -6.40 -20.99 -10.78
CA GLY A 18 -5.24 -20.32 -11.38
C GLY A 18 -4.16 -21.26 -11.93
N ARG A 19 -3.00 -20.67 -12.25
CA ARG A 19 -1.88 -21.34 -12.92
C ARG A 19 -1.01 -22.17 -11.96
N SER A 20 -0.83 -21.69 -10.74
CA SER A 20 0.08 -22.32 -9.77
C SER A 20 -0.64 -23.34 -8.89
N ARG A 21 -1.07 -24.45 -9.49
CA ARG A 21 -1.77 -25.54 -8.77
C ARG A 21 -0.85 -26.32 -7.82
N SER A 22 0.47 -26.17 -7.95
CA SER A 22 1.46 -26.87 -7.13
C SER A 22 1.96 -26.07 -5.92
N ALA A 23 1.74 -24.76 -5.86
CA ALA A 23 2.37 -23.90 -4.84
C ALA A 23 1.41 -23.39 -3.75
N GLU A 24 0.30 -24.08 -3.48
CA GLU A 24 -0.75 -23.72 -2.50
C GLU A 24 -1.47 -22.36 -2.69
N TYR A 25 -0.89 -21.39 -3.41
CA TYR A 25 -1.45 -20.05 -3.66
C TYR A 25 -2.80 -20.03 -4.41
N GLY A 26 -3.27 -21.17 -4.91
CA GLY A 26 -4.55 -21.32 -5.60
C GLY A 26 -5.51 -22.30 -4.93
N ALA A 27 -5.15 -22.87 -3.77
CA ALA A 27 -6.03 -23.79 -3.04
C ALA A 27 -7.18 -23.00 -2.40
N VAL A 28 -8.41 -23.40 -2.69
CA VAL A 28 -9.63 -22.76 -2.19
C VAL A 28 -10.62 -23.82 -1.73
N LYS A 29 -11.41 -23.49 -0.71
CA LYS A 29 -12.61 -24.23 -0.37
C LYS A 29 -13.81 -23.46 -0.90
N ILE A 30 -14.62 -24.12 -1.73
CA ILE A 30 -15.81 -23.52 -2.33
C ILE A 30 -17.04 -24.08 -1.65
N GLU A 31 -17.87 -23.17 -1.15
CA GLU A 31 -19.16 -23.45 -0.53
C GLU A 31 -20.23 -22.67 -1.28
N VAL A 32 -21.46 -23.20 -1.29
CA VAL A 32 -22.59 -22.51 -1.90
C VAL A 32 -23.16 -21.54 -0.89
N SER A 33 -23.26 -20.28 -1.28
CA SER A 33 -23.97 -19.25 -0.54
C SER A 33 -24.96 -18.56 -1.46
N GLU A 34 -26.14 -18.28 -0.93
CA GLU A 34 -27.12 -17.44 -1.62
C GLU A 34 -26.79 -15.98 -1.32
N HIS A 35 -26.44 -15.24 -2.36
CA HIS A 35 -26.30 -13.79 -2.30
C HIS A 35 -27.25 -13.16 -3.30
N PRO A 36 -28.14 -12.26 -2.85
CA PRO A 36 -28.95 -11.49 -3.78
C PRO A 36 -28.03 -10.63 -4.65
N ASP A 37 -28.46 -10.37 -5.89
CA ASP A 37 -27.80 -9.39 -6.72
C ASP A 37 -28.05 -8.00 -6.12
N GLU A 38 -27.02 -7.42 -5.50
CA GLU A 38 -27.11 -6.11 -4.85
C GLU A 38 -27.25 -4.95 -5.85
N ARG A 39 -27.12 -5.22 -7.15
CA ARG A 39 -27.25 -4.21 -8.19
C ARG A 39 -28.71 -3.78 -8.31
N PRO A 40 -29.01 -2.47 -8.29
CA PRO A 40 -30.37 -1.99 -8.47
C PRO A 40 -30.90 -2.38 -9.85
N LEU A 41 -32.19 -2.69 -9.93
CA LEU A 41 -32.86 -2.91 -11.20
C LEU A 41 -32.85 -1.62 -12.03
N PRO A 42 -32.45 -1.68 -13.30
CA PRO A 42 -32.44 -0.52 -14.17
C PRO A 42 -33.87 -0.05 -14.46
N LYS A 43 -34.06 1.27 -14.48
CA LYS A 43 -35.30 1.90 -14.89
C LYS A 43 -35.27 2.20 -16.39
N ALA A 44 -36.45 2.43 -16.97
CA ALA A 44 -36.54 2.92 -18.35
C ALA A 44 -35.71 4.20 -18.52
N ALA A 45 -34.98 4.31 -19.64
CA ALA A 45 -34.03 5.39 -19.85
C ALA A 45 -33.83 5.74 -21.34
N SER A 46 -33.68 7.03 -21.64
CA SER A 46 -33.31 7.57 -22.96
C SER A 46 -31.80 7.55 -23.21
N GLU A 47 -31.01 7.35 -22.15
CA GLU A 47 -29.57 7.20 -22.18
C GLU A 47 -29.17 5.97 -21.37
N VAL A 48 -28.23 5.18 -21.90
CA VAL A 48 -27.84 3.90 -21.32
C VAL A 48 -26.33 3.79 -21.22
N THR A 49 -25.83 3.71 -19.99
CA THR A 49 -24.44 3.41 -19.67
C THR A 49 -24.31 1.93 -19.30
N LEU A 50 -23.48 1.20 -20.03
CA LEU A 50 -23.12 -0.19 -19.72
C LEU A 50 -21.70 -0.24 -19.17
N TRP A 51 -21.57 -0.58 -17.89
CA TRP A 51 -20.27 -0.90 -17.30
C TRP A 51 -19.99 -2.41 -17.39
N LEU A 52 -18.94 -2.79 -18.12
CA LEU A 52 -18.59 -4.21 -18.33
C LEU A 52 -17.91 -4.77 -17.09
N LEU A 53 -18.60 -5.62 -16.33
CA LEU A 53 -18.08 -6.29 -15.13
C LEU A 53 -17.24 -7.54 -15.49
N ALA A 54 -17.40 -8.06 -16.70
CA ALA A 54 -16.60 -9.16 -17.24
C ALA A 54 -16.21 -8.86 -18.69
N ASP A 55 -15.18 -9.57 -19.17
CA ASP A 55 -14.82 -9.53 -20.60
C ASP A 55 -16.04 -9.88 -21.46
N THR A 56 -16.25 -9.15 -22.56
CA THR A 56 -17.43 -9.27 -23.41
C THR A 56 -17.02 -9.53 -24.85
N ALA A 57 -17.46 -10.67 -25.39
CA ALA A 57 -17.23 -11.06 -26.77
C ALA A 57 -18.49 -10.73 -27.60
N LEU A 58 -18.45 -9.66 -28.38
CA LEU A 58 -19.54 -9.28 -29.29
C LEU A 58 -19.29 -9.84 -30.69
N GLN A 59 -20.36 -10.01 -31.44
CA GLN A 59 -20.31 -10.38 -32.86
C GLN A 59 -21.20 -9.48 -33.68
N ASP A 60 -20.85 -9.31 -34.95
CA ASP A 60 -21.74 -8.76 -35.95
C ASP A 60 -22.72 -9.83 -36.48
N ASP A 61 -23.58 -9.42 -37.42
CA ASP A 61 -24.57 -10.30 -38.03
C ASP A 61 -23.94 -11.44 -38.87
N ASN A 62 -22.66 -11.33 -39.22
CA ASN A 62 -21.90 -12.35 -39.96
C ASN A 62 -21.09 -13.27 -39.04
N GLY A 63 -21.22 -13.11 -37.71
CA GLY A 63 -20.49 -13.89 -36.71
C GLY A 63 -19.04 -13.45 -36.52
N GLN A 64 -18.62 -12.33 -37.09
CA GLN A 64 -17.27 -11.79 -36.91
C GLN A 64 -17.16 -11.06 -35.57
N PRO A 65 -16.01 -11.15 -34.86
CA PRO A 65 -15.81 -10.42 -33.62
C PRO A 65 -15.97 -8.91 -33.81
N LEU A 66 -16.79 -8.28 -32.96
CA LEU A 66 -17.09 -6.85 -33.02
C LEU A 66 -16.40 -6.11 -31.87
N LEU A 67 -15.42 -5.26 -32.18
CA LEU A 67 -14.72 -4.42 -31.21
C LEU A 67 -15.25 -2.98 -31.13
N HIS A 68 -16.14 -2.62 -32.05
CA HIS A 68 -16.86 -1.35 -32.06
C HIS A 68 -18.36 -1.64 -31.82
N PRO A 69 -18.84 -1.55 -30.57
CA PRO A 69 -20.20 -1.95 -30.23
C PRO A 69 -21.26 -1.14 -30.98
N THR A 70 -22.33 -1.81 -31.38
CA THR A 70 -23.58 -1.19 -31.86
C THR A 70 -24.69 -1.42 -30.85
N ALA A 71 -25.76 -0.62 -30.87
CA ALA A 71 -26.90 -0.84 -29.98
C ALA A 71 -27.46 -2.26 -30.11
N LYS A 72 -27.63 -2.76 -31.34
CA LYS A 72 -28.07 -4.13 -31.63
C LYS A 72 -27.14 -5.18 -30.99
N SER A 73 -25.82 -5.01 -31.08
CA SER A 73 -24.86 -5.98 -30.55
C SER A 73 -24.93 -6.15 -29.03
N VAL A 74 -25.43 -5.14 -28.32
CA VAL A 74 -25.61 -5.16 -26.85
C VAL A 74 -27.07 -5.36 -26.44
N GLY A 75 -27.97 -5.59 -27.40
CA GLY A 75 -29.40 -5.84 -27.16
C GLY A 75 -30.25 -4.57 -26.94
N LEU A 76 -29.73 -3.40 -27.27
CA LEU A 76 -30.47 -2.13 -27.24
C LEU A 76 -31.21 -1.88 -28.58
N PRO A 77 -32.28 -1.06 -28.58
CA PRO A 77 -33.00 -0.70 -29.79
C PRO A 77 -32.14 0.01 -30.84
N ALA A 78 -32.50 -0.12 -32.12
CA ALA A 78 -31.68 0.36 -33.24
C ALA A 78 -31.51 1.89 -33.30
N HIS A 79 -32.42 2.66 -32.70
CA HIS A 79 -32.35 4.12 -32.64
C HIS A 79 -31.35 4.67 -31.62
N PHE A 80 -30.68 3.79 -30.87
CA PHE A 80 -29.59 4.17 -29.99
C PHE A 80 -28.25 4.12 -30.73
N GLU A 81 -27.39 5.08 -30.43
CA GLU A 81 -26.01 5.12 -30.93
C GLU A 81 -25.00 5.23 -29.82
N LEU A 82 -23.82 4.65 -30.08
CA LEU A 82 -22.68 4.72 -29.19
C LEU A 82 -22.10 6.13 -29.21
N ASP A 83 -22.08 6.80 -28.06
CA ASP A 83 -21.43 8.09 -27.90
C ASP A 83 -19.95 7.87 -27.57
N MET A 84 -19.08 8.15 -28.54
CA MET A 84 -17.64 7.94 -28.39
C MET A 84 -16.98 8.89 -27.38
N GLU A 85 -17.55 10.07 -27.12
CA GLU A 85 -16.98 11.03 -26.16
C GLU A 85 -17.16 10.57 -24.71
N LYS A 86 -18.24 9.80 -24.45
CA LYS A 86 -18.57 9.25 -23.12
C LYS A 86 -18.22 7.77 -22.96
N THR A 87 -17.64 7.16 -24.01
CA THR A 87 -17.30 5.73 -24.05
C THR A 87 -15.82 5.52 -23.78
N PHE A 88 -15.50 4.52 -22.96
CA PHE A 88 -14.15 4.03 -22.74
C PHE A 88 -14.06 2.55 -23.06
N ILE A 89 -13.28 2.20 -24.07
CA ILE A 89 -13.10 0.80 -24.51
C ILE A 89 -11.65 0.39 -24.33
N ARG A 90 -11.46 -0.76 -23.68
CA ARG A 90 -10.20 -1.51 -23.74
C ARG A 90 -10.46 -2.85 -24.41
N THR A 91 -9.62 -3.25 -25.35
CA THR A 91 -9.74 -4.56 -26.00
C THR A 91 -8.62 -5.49 -25.56
N ARG A 92 -8.86 -6.80 -25.64
CA ARG A 92 -7.82 -7.82 -25.47
C ARG A 92 -8.11 -9.04 -26.32
N ARG A 93 -7.07 -9.81 -26.59
CA ARG A 93 -7.08 -11.04 -27.36
C ARG A 93 -6.52 -12.16 -26.49
N TYR A 94 -7.25 -13.26 -26.35
CA TYR A 94 -6.75 -14.44 -25.63
C TYR A 94 -7.40 -15.73 -26.09
N ALA A 95 -6.68 -16.84 -25.96
CA ALA A 95 -7.21 -18.18 -26.17
C ALA A 95 -7.21 -18.94 -24.82
N PRO A 96 -8.37 -19.35 -24.30
CA PRO A 96 -8.42 -20.11 -23.05
C PRO A 96 -7.80 -21.49 -23.25
N PHE A 97 -7.24 -22.05 -22.18
CA PHE A 97 -6.66 -23.39 -22.22
C PHE A 97 -7.67 -24.43 -21.75
N ASN A 98 -7.93 -25.43 -22.58
CA ASN A 98 -8.79 -26.56 -22.24
C ASN A 98 -7.93 -27.67 -21.62
N ALA A 99 -8.10 -27.92 -20.31
CA ALA A 99 -7.30 -28.89 -19.58
C ALA A 99 -7.57 -30.35 -20.01
N CYS A 100 -8.81 -30.69 -20.33
CA CYS A 100 -9.20 -32.02 -20.79
C CYS A 100 -8.52 -32.36 -22.13
N ARG A 101 -8.51 -31.41 -23.06
CA ARG A 101 -7.89 -31.56 -24.39
C ARG A 101 -6.40 -31.18 -24.43
N ARG A 102 -5.86 -30.65 -23.32
CA ARG A 102 -4.47 -30.16 -23.19
C ARG A 102 -4.04 -29.19 -24.29
N ARG A 103 -4.95 -28.33 -24.76
CA ARG A 103 -4.69 -27.38 -25.86
C ARG A 103 -5.41 -26.07 -25.66
N ARG A 104 -4.92 -25.00 -26.29
CA ARG A 104 -5.65 -23.73 -26.38
C ARG A 104 -6.87 -23.90 -27.28
N GLU A 105 -7.98 -23.28 -26.88
CA GLU A 105 -9.19 -23.21 -27.68
C GLU A 105 -9.11 -22.09 -28.72
N LEU A 106 -10.22 -21.87 -29.43
CA LEU A 106 -10.38 -20.73 -30.31
C LEU A 106 -10.11 -19.44 -29.55
N GLU A 107 -9.41 -18.56 -30.24
CA GLU A 107 -9.07 -17.27 -29.71
C GLU A 107 -10.27 -16.34 -29.70
N ARG A 108 -10.33 -15.52 -28.65
CA ARG A 108 -11.40 -14.56 -28.41
C ARG A 108 -10.84 -13.16 -28.51
N LEU A 109 -11.43 -12.34 -29.37
CA LEU A 109 -11.29 -10.89 -29.36
C LEU A 109 -12.45 -10.34 -28.52
N VAL A 110 -12.14 -9.60 -27.47
CA VAL A 110 -13.14 -9.14 -26.50
C VAL A 110 -12.92 -7.68 -26.13
N LEU A 111 -14.02 -7.04 -25.73
CA LEU A 111 -13.97 -5.86 -24.88
C LEU A 111 -13.60 -6.33 -23.47
N SER A 112 -12.62 -5.67 -22.87
CA SER A 112 -12.13 -6.03 -21.55
C SER A 112 -13.11 -5.57 -20.48
N MET A 113 -13.17 -6.33 -19.38
CA MET A 113 -13.78 -5.84 -18.13
C MET A 113 -13.22 -4.47 -17.75
N GLY A 114 -14.08 -3.62 -17.21
CA GLY A 114 -13.80 -2.23 -16.86
C GLY A 114 -14.12 -1.23 -17.98
N SER A 115 -14.40 -1.68 -19.21
CA SER A 115 -14.87 -0.78 -20.27
C SER A 115 -16.26 -0.21 -19.94
N VAL A 116 -16.53 1.00 -20.40
CA VAL A 116 -17.80 1.71 -20.21
C VAL A 116 -18.33 2.10 -21.59
N LEU A 117 -19.53 1.64 -21.93
CA LEU A 117 -20.19 1.95 -23.19
C LEU A 117 -21.35 2.89 -22.91
N TYR A 118 -21.41 4.03 -23.59
CA TYR A 118 -22.49 4.99 -23.44
C TYR A 118 -23.32 5.03 -24.71
N PHE A 119 -24.63 4.85 -24.59
CA PHE A 119 -25.58 4.92 -25.69
C PHE A 119 -26.61 6.02 -25.47
N LYS A 120 -26.91 6.79 -26.52
CA LYS A 120 -27.96 7.82 -26.53
C LYS A 120 -28.95 7.57 -27.66
N SER A 121 -30.21 7.91 -27.43
CA SER A 121 -31.20 7.95 -28.51
C SER A 121 -30.83 9.01 -29.54
N GLN A 122 -30.87 8.67 -30.82
CA GLN A 122 -30.72 9.65 -31.92
C GLN A 122 -31.97 10.51 -32.12
N THR A 123 -33.11 10.02 -31.65
CA THR A 123 -34.44 10.56 -31.89
C THR A 123 -35.04 10.96 -30.54
N PRO A 124 -35.00 12.26 -30.19
CA PRO A 124 -35.49 12.75 -28.91
C PRO A 124 -36.96 12.39 -28.64
N ASP A 125 -37.74 12.24 -29.71
CA ASP A 125 -39.19 11.97 -29.67
C ASP A 125 -39.53 10.47 -29.64
N GLN A 126 -38.55 9.57 -29.80
CA GLN A 126 -38.77 8.14 -29.66
C GLN A 126 -38.64 7.70 -28.21
N ASN A 127 -39.49 6.75 -27.81
CA ASN A 127 -39.47 6.18 -26.48
C ASN A 127 -38.08 5.64 -26.13
N GLY A 128 -37.64 5.89 -24.90
CA GLY A 128 -36.42 5.32 -24.34
C GLY A 128 -36.49 3.78 -24.26
N VAL A 129 -35.43 3.15 -23.77
CA VAL A 129 -35.44 1.70 -23.55
C VAL A 129 -36.31 1.37 -22.36
N GLU A 130 -37.24 0.43 -22.53
CA GLU A 130 -38.10 -0.08 -21.46
C GLU A 130 -37.28 -0.74 -20.35
N ALA A 131 -37.77 -0.61 -19.11
CA ALA A 131 -37.11 -1.18 -17.93
C ALA A 131 -36.91 -2.70 -18.06
N GLU A 132 -37.92 -3.43 -18.56
CA GLU A 132 -37.86 -4.90 -18.74
C GLU A 132 -36.71 -5.33 -19.67
N THR A 133 -36.49 -4.58 -20.75
CA THR A 133 -35.38 -4.85 -21.68
C THR A 133 -34.03 -4.66 -20.99
N LEU A 134 -33.88 -3.58 -20.23
CA LEU A 134 -32.65 -3.32 -19.47
C LEU A 134 -32.44 -4.35 -18.36
N GLU A 135 -33.48 -4.72 -17.62
CA GLU A 135 -33.42 -5.76 -16.59
C GLU A 135 -32.98 -7.09 -17.17
N ARG A 136 -33.54 -7.49 -18.33
CA ARG A 136 -33.13 -8.70 -19.04
C ARG A 136 -31.65 -8.65 -19.45
N ILE A 137 -31.17 -7.51 -19.94
CA ILE A 137 -29.76 -7.33 -20.30
C ILE A 137 -28.86 -7.45 -19.07
N GLN A 138 -29.21 -6.80 -17.95
CA GLN A 138 -28.41 -6.85 -16.72
C GLN A 138 -28.38 -8.24 -16.07
N ALA A 139 -29.51 -8.96 -16.11
CA ALA A 139 -29.65 -10.28 -15.53
C ALA A 139 -28.93 -11.36 -16.38
N LYS A 140 -29.11 -11.33 -17.70
CA LYS A 140 -28.57 -12.36 -18.59
C LYS A 140 -27.15 -12.05 -19.08
N GLY A 141 -26.76 -10.78 -19.12
CA GLY A 141 -25.53 -10.32 -19.77
C GLY A 141 -25.62 -10.32 -21.31
N ILE A 142 -24.58 -9.77 -21.94
CA ILE A 142 -24.49 -9.54 -23.40
C ILE A 142 -23.40 -10.38 -24.05
N GLY A 143 -23.48 -10.57 -25.37
CA GLY A 143 -22.46 -11.26 -26.15
C GLY A 143 -22.35 -12.77 -25.89
N LEU A 144 -21.21 -13.34 -26.30
CA LEU A 144 -20.92 -14.77 -26.24
C LEU A 144 -20.26 -15.21 -24.93
N TYR A 145 -20.23 -16.53 -24.72
CA TYR A 145 -19.54 -17.22 -23.62
C TYR A 145 -20.04 -16.85 -22.22
N ARG A 146 -21.32 -16.45 -22.10
CA ARG A 146 -21.97 -16.09 -20.82
C ARG A 146 -21.94 -17.23 -19.81
N GLN A 147 -22.05 -18.47 -20.28
CA GLN A 147 -21.90 -19.68 -19.48
C GLN A 147 -20.50 -19.84 -18.85
N ALA A 148 -19.48 -19.20 -19.43
CA ALA A 148 -18.12 -19.15 -18.90
C ALA A 148 -17.84 -17.88 -18.07
N GLY A 149 -18.89 -17.10 -17.75
CA GLY A 149 -18.80 -15.89 -16.94
C GLY A 149 -18.53 -14.60 -17.71
N LEU A 150 -18.51 -14.62 -19.05
CA LEU A 150 -18.35 -13.42 -19.87
C LEU A 150 -19.66 -12.61 -19.97
N GLY A 151 -19.54 -11.35 -20.40
CA GLY A 151 -20.70 -10.55 -20.79
C GLY A 151 -21.52 -9.96 -19.64
N ARG A 152 -21.04 -10.04 -18.39
CA ARG A 152 -21.70 -9.40 -17.25
C ARG A 152 -21.59 -7.88 -17.35
N VAL A 153 -22.71 -7.20 -17.18
CA VAL A 153 -22.82 -5.74 -17.27
C VAL A 153 -23.62 -5.16 -16.12
N TRP A 154 -23.28 -3.94 -15.71
CA TRP A 154 -24.09 -3.11 -14.82
C TRP A 154 -24.62 -1.92 -15.61
N ILE A 155 -25.94 -1.78 -15.65
CA ILE A 155 -26.64 -0.72 -16.37
C ILE A 155 -26.84 0.49 -15.46
N ASN A 156 -26.55 1.68 -15.99
CA ASN A 156 -26.71 2.97 -15.33
C ASN A 156 -26.22 2.99 -13.87
N PRO A 157 -24.98 2.56 -13.60
CA PRO A 157 -24.47 2.51 -12.24
C PRO A 157 -24.32 3.92 -11.67
N LYS A 158 -24.84 4.16 -10.46
CA LYS A 158 -24.83 5.48 -9.81
C LYS A 158 -23.44 6.08 -9.68
N ILE A 159 -22.41 5.25 -9.48
CA ILE A 159 -21.01 5.68 -9.37
C ILE A 159 -20.49 6.36 -10.65
N LEU A 160 -21.07 6.07 -11.82
CA LEU A 160 -20.71 6.68 -13.11
C LEU A 160 -21.69 7.78 -13.54
N ALA A 161 -22.68 8.13 -12.72
CA ALA A 161 -23.67 9.15 -13.07
C ALA A 161 -23.07 10.57 -13.09
N ASN A 162 -21.98 10.80 -12.34
CA ASN A 162 -21.31 12.09 -12.21
C ASN A 162 -19.88 12.02 -12.78
N LYS A 163 -19.33 13.18 -13.15
CA LYS A 163 -17.95 13.30 -13.66
C LYS A 163 -16.89 12.72 -12.72
N SER A 164 -17.13 12.83 -11.42
CA SER A 164 -16.28 12.24 -10.38
C SER A 164 -17.09 11.23 -9.59
N PRO A 165 -16.51 10.06 -9.24
CA PRO A 165 -17.21 9.06 -8.44
C PRO A 165 -17.50 9.64 -7.05
N GLN A 166 -18.76 9.53 -6.65
CA GLN A 166 -19.18 9.84 -5.28
C GLN A 166 -19.31 8.53 -4.53
N PHE A 167 -18.54 8.40 -3.45
CA PHE A 167 -18.61 7.25 -2.56
C PHE A 167 -19.38 7.67 -1.32
N ASP A 168 -20.37 6.86 -0.95
CA ASP A 168 -21.01 7.00 0.35
C ASP A 168 -19.93 6.86 1.42
N LYS A 169 -19.99 7.72 2.45
CA LYS A 169 -19.13 7.56 3.62
C LYS A 169 -19.40 6.18 4.20
N LEU A 170 -18.39 5.31 4.16
CA LEU A 170 -18.45 4.00 4.80
C LEU A 170 -18.94 4.23 6.24
N SER A 171 -20.13 3.70 6.55
CA SER A 171 -20.53 3.64 7.94
C SER A 171 -19.45 2.83 8.64
N ASN A 172 -18.77 3.40 9.63
CA ASN A 172 -17.92 2.66 10.55
C ASN A 172 -18.82 1.72 11.37
N LYS A 173 -19.43 0.72 10.72
CA LYS A 173 -19.78 -0.51 11.39
C LYS A 173 -18.44 -1.05 11.84
N LYS A 174 -18.11 -0.84 13.12
CA LYS A 174 -17.00 -1.52 13.78
C LYS A 174 -17.12 -2.97 13.33
N LYS A 175 -16.19 -3.42 12.48
CA LYS A 175 -16.05 -4.85 12.21
C LYS A 175 -16.00 -5.47 13.60
N ALA A 176 -16.92 -6.39 13.90
CA ALA A 176 -16.80 -7.19 15.10
C ALA A 176 -15.36 -7.69 15.08
N SER A 177 -14.57 -7.25 16.06
CA SER A 177 -13.18 -7.66 16.16
C SER A 177 -13.26 -9.14 16.52
N ILE A 178 -13.28 -10.00 15.52
CA ILE A 178 -12.99 -11.40 15.72
C ILE A 178 -11.57 -11.35 16.28
N SER A 179 -11.46 -11.60 17.58
CA SER A 179 -10.18 -11.72 18.27
C SER A 179 -9.57 -13.02 17.75
N VAL A 180 -8.98 -12.94 16.56
CA VAL A 180 -8.15 -14.02 16.05
C VAL A 180 -6.94 -14.05 16.97
N SER A 181 -6.81 -15.11 17.76
CA SER A 181 -5.62 -15.34 18.58
C SER A 181 -4.40 -15.30 17.69
N GLU A 182 -3.32 -14.67 18.16
CA GLU A 182 -2.06 -14.62 17.42
C GLU A 182 -1.64 -16.06 17.05
N PRO A 183 -1.46 -16.36 15.76
CA PRO A 183 -1.14 -17.72 15.34
C PRO A 183 0.28 -18.06 15.82
N ASP A 184 0.40 -19.14 16.60
CA ASP A 184 1.68 -19.68 17.03
C ASP A 184 2.36 -20.41 15.86
N HIS A 185 2.99 -19.63 14.98
CA HIS A 185 3.64 -20.12 13.78
C HIS A 185 5.01 -19.44 13.59
N PRO A 186 6.09 -20.17 13.25
CA PRO A 186 7.44 -19.60 13.12
C PRO A 186 7.52 -18.40 12.18
N VAL A 187 6.76 -18.42 11.08
CA VAL A 187 6.70 -17.29 10.13
C VAL A 187 6.03 -16.06 10.74
N PHE A 188 5.00 -16.24 11.58
CA PHE A 188 4.34 -15.12 12.25
C PHE A 188 5.29 -14.46 13.26
N HIS A 189 6.00 -15.25 14.06
CA HIS A 189 7.06 -14.77 14.96
C HIS A 189 8.17 -14.02 14.20
N TYR A 190 8.62 -14.55 13.06
CA TYR A 190 9.61 -13.87 12.22
C TYR A 190 9.10 -12.53 11.68
N LEU A 191 7.86 -12.47 11.19
CA LEU A 191 7.28 -11.26 10.62
C LEU A 191 7.04 -10.18 11.68
N THR A 192 6.59 -10.56 12.87
CA THR A 192 6.41 -9.64 13.99
C THR A 192 7.74 -9.10 14.50
N GLN A 193 8.75 -9.95 14.66
CA GLN A 193 10.11 -9.54 14.99
C GLN A 193 10.70 -8.60 13.95
N ARG A 194 10.53 -8.90 12.65
CA ARG A 194 11.00 -8.05 11.56
C ARG A 194 10.31 -6.68 11.57
N ARG A 195 9.00 -6.65 11.80
CA ARG A 195 8.24 -5.39 11.91
C ARG A 195 8.73 -4.54 13.09
N LYS A 196 8.98 -5.15 14.26
CA LYS A 196 9.57 -4.46 15.41
C LYS A 196 10.98 -3.96 15.08
N HIS A 197 11.80 -4.78 14.43
CA HIS A 197 13.16 -4.38 14.05
C HIS A 197 13.16 -3.19 13.05
N ASP A 198 12.27 -3.20 12.06
CA ASP A 198 12.15 -2.12 11.07
C ASP A 198 11.63 -0.82 11.73
N SER A 199 10.65 -0.92 12.64
CA SER A 199 10.20 0.24 13.42
C SER A 199 11.32 0.79 14.31
N ASP A 200 12.04 -0.07 15.01
CA ASP A 200 13.14 0.33 15.89
C ASP A 200 14.25 1.02 15.11
N THR A 201 14.58 0.50 13.92
CA THR A 201 15.61 1.09 13.05
C THR A 201 15.19 2.49 12.57
N SER A 202 13.92 2.67 12.21
CA SER A 202 13.39 3.99 11.83
C SER A 202 13.43 4.98 12.99
N THR A 203 13.04 4.55 14.20
CA THR A 203 13.11 5.36 15.41
C THR A 203 14.54 5.76 15.76
N VAL A 204 15.49 4.81 15.68
CA VAL A 204 16.93 5.06 15.91
C VAL A 204 17.46 6.13 14.97
N GLU A 205 17.18 6.04 13.67
CA GLU A 205 17.61 7.04 12.69
C GLU A 205 17.01 8.42 12.94
N LYS A 206 15.72 8.47 13.29
CA LYS A 206 15.04 9.74 13.57
C LYS A 206 15.65 10.44 14.77
N GLN A 207 15.84 9.71 15.88
CA GLN A 207 16.35 10.29 17.12
C GLN A 207 17.82 10.70 16.99
N ALA A 208 18.65 9.86 16.36
CA ALA A 208 20.05 10.21 16.09
C ALA A 208 20.17 11.49 15.25
N LYS A 209 19.32 11.69 14.24
CA LYS A 209 19.31 12.93 13.44
C LYS A 209 18.90 14.15 14.25
N THR A 210 17.92 14.03 15.14
CA THR A 210 17.54 15.12 16.05
C THR A 210 18.72 15.56 16.91
N TRP A 211 19.43 14.61 17.53
CA TRP A 211 20.60 14.92 18.34
C TRP A 211 21.75 15.52 17.52
N ILE A 212 21.89 15.17 16.24
CA ILE A 212 22.88 15.77 15.34
C ILE A 212 22.55 17.23 15.04
N THR A 213 21.27 17.57 14.83
CA THR A 213 20.86 18.96 14.63
C THR A 213 21.22 19.81 15.84
N ASP A 214 20.96 19.30 17.05
CA ASP A 214 21.33 19.97 18.29
C ASP A 214 22.85 20.10 18.43
N LEU A 215 23.59 19.02 18.14
CA LEU A 215 25.05 19.00 18.20
C LEU A 215 25.69 20.05 17.27
N LYS A 216 25.18 20.20 16.05
CA LYS A 216 25.65 21.25 15.11
C LYS A 216 25.50 22.65 15.72
N GLY A 217 24.36 22.91 16.38
CA GLY A 217 24.15 24.16 17.12
C GLY A 217 25.16 24.38 18.25
N LEU A 218 25.57 23.31 18.95
CA LEU A 218 26.60 23.40 20.00
C LEU A 218 27.98 23.74 19.41
N TYR A 219 28.38 23.13 18.29
CA TYR A 219 29.64 23.46 17.62
C TYR A 219 29.66 24.92 17.14
N ASP A 220 28.56 25.41 16.56
CA ASP A 220 28.45 26.81 16.13
C ASP A 220 28.55 27.78 17.32
N SER A 221 27.93 27.42 18.46
CA SER A 221 28.03 28.19 19.70
C SER A 221 29.46 28.19 20.25
N ALA A 222 30.12 27.03 20.27
CA ALA A 222 31.50 26.88 20.72
C ALA A 222 32.47 27.75 19.90
N LYS A 223 32.30 27.81 18.57
CA LYS A 223 33.09 28.67 17.68
C LYS A 223 32.95 30.14 18.06
N LYS A 224 31.71 30.60 18.26
CA LYS A 224 31.41 32.01 18.60
C LYS A 224 31.96 32.42 19.96
N LEU A 225 31.87 31.55 20.97
CA LEU A 225 32.30 31.84 22.34
C LEU A 225 33.81 31.80 22.53
N SER A 226 34.51 30.92 21.81
CA SER A 226 35.89 30.54 22.16
C SER A 226 36.96 31.09 21.20
N TYR A 227 36.61 31.97 20.25
CA TYR A 227 37.52 32.56 19.26
C TYR A 227 38.53 31.55 18.68
N VAL A 228 38.04 30.36 18.32
CA VAL A 228 38.88 29.25 17.85
C VAL A 228 39.37 29.54 16.43
N PRO A 229 40.67 29.41 16.12
CA PRO A 229 41.20 29.58 14.77
C PRO A 229 40.55 28.62 13.76
N PRO A 230 40.42 29.00 12.49
CA PRO A 230 40.04 28.07 11.42
C PRO A 230 41.01 26.88 11.39
N GLY A 231 40.51 25.65 11.28
CA GLY A 231 41.36 24.45 11.27
C GLY A 231 41.37 23.64 12.58
N VAL A 232 40.79 24.17 13.67
CA VAL A 232 40.82 23.53 14.99
C VAL A 232 39.40 23.20 15.44
N CYS A 233 39.15 21.93 15.76
CA CYS A 233 37.85 21.48 16.24
C CYS A 233 37.48 22.24 17.53
N PRO A 234 36.35 22.94 17.58
CA PRO A 234 36.01 23.79 18.71
C PRO A 234 35.37 23.00 19.86
N GLY A 235 35.24 21.67 19.75
CA GLY A 235 34.66 20.76 20.73
C GLY A 235 35.23 19.35 20.58
N PRO A 236 34.47 18.28 20.90
CA PRO A 236 34.96 16.91 20.79
C PRO A 236 35.35 16.54 19.36
N THR A 237 36.43 15.79 19.19
CA THR A 237 36.95 15.38 17.88
C THR A 237 36.24 14.14 17.34
N GLY A 238 36.39 13.87 16.03
CA GLY A 238 35.87 12.64 15.42
C GLY A 238 36.36 11.35 16.10
N THR A 239 37.59 11.35 16.62
CA THR A 239 38.15 10.24 17.40
C THR A 239 37.45 10.06 18.75
N GLN A 240 37.11 11.14 19.44
CA GLN A 240 36.36 11.08 20.70
C GLN A 240 34.93 10.55 20.46
N TRP A 241 34.25 10.99 19.41
CA TRP A 241 32.95 10.42 19.01
C TRP A 241 33.05 8.95 18.58
N GLY A 242 34.15 8.56 17.93
CA GLY A 242 34.45 7.15 17.66
C GLY A 242 34.51 6.30 18.93
N ARG A 243 35.16 6.80 19.99
CA ARG A 243 35.20 6.12 21.30
C ARG A 243 33.82 6.03 21.96
N VAL A 244 32.98 7.07 21.83
CA VAL A 244 31.58 7.03 22.30
C VAL A 244 30.80 5.95 21.55
N MET A 245 30.95 5.86 20.24
CA MET A 245 30.31 4.82 19.41
C MET A 245 30.74 3.42 19.85
N ASP A 246 32.03 3.20 20.06
CA ASP A 246 32.57 1.88 20.43
C ASP A 246 32.09 1.45 21.82
N LYS A 247 31.99 2.37 22.78
CA LYS A 247 31.41 2.08 24.09
C LYS A 247 29.91 1.79 23.98
N ALA A 248 29.16 2.55 23.18
CA ALA A 248 27.73 2.32 22.98
C ALA A 248 27.41 0.97 22.32
N LYS A 249 28.25 0.50 21.38
CA LYS A 249 28.06 -0.81 20.72
C LYS A 249 28.34 -2.01 21.64
N ASN A 250 29.29 -1.86 22.57
CA ASN A 250 29.77 -2.96 23.39
C ASN A 250 29.24 -2.93 24.83
N ALA A 251 28.46 -1.90 25.20
CA ALA A 251 27.91 -1.80 26.54
C ALA A 251 26.81 -2.86 26.76
N PRO A 252 26.84 -3.59 27.90
CA PRO A 252 25.83 -4.61 28.21
C PRO A 252 24.53 -4.01 28.73
N SER A 253 24.55 -2.78 29.26
CA SER A 253 23.39 -2.06 29.77
C SER A 253 23.57 -0.55 29.65
N ILE A 254 22.47 0.20 29.80
CA ILE A 254 22.48 1.66 29.80
C ILE A 254 23.31 2.20 30.97
N ASP A 255 23.18 1.62 32.16
CA ASP A 255 23.91 2.06 33.35
C ASP A 255 25.43 1.87 33.16
N LYS A 256 25.83 0.75 32.54
CA LYS A 256 27.23 0.49 32.19
C LYS A 256 27.74 1.42 31.09
N LEU A 257 26.88 1.82 30.14
CA LEU A 257 27.25 2.84 29.17
C LEU A 257 27.49 4.19 29.87
N GLN A 258 26.61 4.60 30.79
CA GLN A 258 26.76 5.86 31.52
C GLN A 258 28.02 5.87 32.39
N GLU A 259 28.31 4.76 33.08
CA GLU A 259 29.56 4.58 33.82
C GLU A 259 30.77 4.74 32.88
N GLN A 260 30.80 4.02 31.76
CA GLN A 260 31.93 4.07 30.81
C GLN A 260 32.10 5.42 30.09
N LEU A 261 31.03 6.19 29.92
CA LEU A 261 31.08 7.49 29.26
C LEU A 261 31.49 8.61 30.23
N PHE A 262 31.01 8.58 31.47
CA PHE A 262 31.07 9.75 32.36
C PHE A 262 31.78 9.53 33.70
N VAL A 263 32.03 8.28 34.12
CA VAL A 263 32.52 7.93 35.46
C VAL A 263 33.87 7.21 35.39
N GLY A 264 34.83 7.67 36.21
CA GLY A 264 36.14 7.04 36.35
C GLY A 264 37.25 7.62 35.47
N GLU A 265 38.49 7.21 35.72
CA GLU A 265 39.67 7.74 35.01
C GLU A 265 39.71 7.36 33.52
N ASP A 266 39.07 6.25 33.13
CA ASP A 266 39.00 5.75 31.75
C ASP A 266 37.77 6.24 30.97
N ALA A 267 36.97 7.13 31.56
CA ALA A 267 35.78 7.69 30.92
C ALA A 267 36.12 8.40 29.60
N VAL A 268 35.22 8.31 28.62
CA VAL A 268 35.40 8.98 27.31
C VAL A 268 35.14 10.49 27.42
N CYS A 269 34.13 10.89 28.20
CA CYS A 269 33.70 12.27 28.43
C CYS A 269 34.13 12.74 29.83
N LYS A 270 35.44 12.94 30.04
CA LYS A 270 36.02 13.29 31.35
C LYS A 270 35.71 14.73 31.76
N GLU A 271 35.62 14.97 33.07
CA GLU A 271 35.41 16.32 33.65
C GLU A 271 36.57 17.29 33.41
N ASN A 272 37.78 16.75 33.27
CA ASN A 272 38.97 17.56 33.06
C ASN A 272 39.37 17.65 31.57
N ASP A 273 38.57 17.10 30.65
CA ASP A 273 38.86 17.17 29.21
C ASP A 273 38.38 18.51 28.64
N PRO A 274 39.30 19.40 28.16
CA PRO A 274 38.94 20.72 27.67
C PRO A 274 38.00 20.69 26.46
N GLN A 275 37.95 19.59 25.69
CA GLN A 275 37.10 19.47 24.52
C GLN A 275 35.65 19.12 24.91
N TRP A 276 35.46 18.35 25.98
CA TRP A 276 34.13 17.97 26.48
C TRP A 276 33.51 19.01 27.40
N CYS A 277 34.32 19.70 28.20
CA CYS A 277 33.88 20.71 29.17
C CYS A 277 33.92 22.16 28.62
N LYS A 278 33.97 22.30 27.30
CA LYS A 278 33.94 23.60 26.65
C LYS A 278 32.55 24.23 26.75
N ARG A 279 32.51 25.50 27.19
CA ARG A 279 31.25 26.23 27.36
C ARG A 279 30.57 26.47 26.01
N VAL A 280 29.32 26.07 25.95
CA VAL A 280 28.41 26.23 24.81
C VAL A 280 27.06 26.73 25.30
N TYR A 281 26.33 27.37 24.40
CA TYR A 281 24.99 27.86 24.66
C TYR A 281 23.96 26.88 24.08
N SER A 282 23.07 26.38 24.93
CA SER A 282 21.97 25.49 24.53
C SER A 282 20.70 25.94 25.25
N ASN A 283 19.62 26.17 24.50
CA ASN A 283 18.30 26.51 25.05
C ASN A 283 18.31 27.61 26.15
N SER A 284 19.03 28.71 25.89
CA SER A 284 19.11 29.88 26.80
C SER A 284 19.92 29.67 28.09
N GLU A 285 20.57 28.51 28.25
CA GLU A 285 21.48 28.21 29.36
C GLU A 285 22.90 27.91 28.87
N THR A 286 23.89 28.13 29.75
CA THR A 286 25.29 27.78 29.47
C THR A 286 25.54 26.35 29.95
N THR A 287 25.85 25.45 29.02
CA THR A 287 26.18 24.03 29.28
C THR A 287 27.54 23.69 28.67
N ASP A 288 28.00 22.46 28.83
CA ASP A 288 29.08 21.88 28.04
C ASP A 288 28.59 20.65 27.23
N PHE A 289 29.46 20.11 26.36
CA PHE A 289 29.13 18.96 25.53
C PHE A 289 28.88 17.69 26.37
N ARG A 290 29.57 17.54 27.50
CA ARG A 290 29.42 16.40 28.42
C ARG A 290 28.03 16.40 29.07
N GLN A 291 27.63 17.52 29.66
CA GLN A 291 26.34 17.72 30.32
C GLN A 291 25.20 17.59 29.32
N TRP A 292 25.34 18.17 28.12
CA TRP A 292 24.35 18.01 27.07
C TRP A 292 24.15 16.53 26.70
N LEU A 293 25.24 15.78 26.44
CA LEU A 293 25.14 14.36 26.07
C LEU A 293 24.54 13.53 27.21
N SER A 294 24.93 13.80 28.46
CA SER A 294 24.36 13.15 29.64
C SER A 294 22.86 13.40 29.75
N ASN A 295 22.42 14.65 29.52
CA ASN A 295 21.00 15.01 29.55
C ASN A 295 20.20 14.32 28.45
N GLN A 296 20.72 14.24 27.22
CA GLN A 296 20.07 13.52 26.13
C GLN A 296 19.87 12.04 26.44
N ILE A 297 20.91 11.38 26.99
CA ILE A 297 20.84 9.96 27.39
C ILE A 297 19.83 9.75 28.54
N ASN A 298 19.75 10.68 29.50
CA ASN A 298 18.85 10.59 30.65
C ASN A 298 17.38 10.90 30.30
N GLN A 299 17.14 11.83 29.38
CA GLN A 299 15.80 12.26 28.98
C GLN A 299 15.18 11.37 27.90
N GLU A 300 15.96 10.48 27.28
CA GLU A 300 15.45 9.57 26.25
C GLU A 300 14.40 8.61 26.80
N LYS A 301 13.25 8.57 26.11
CA LYS A 301 12.09 7.74 26.48
C LYS A 301 12.26 6.30 26.00
N GLU A 302 12.91 6.12 24.85
CA GLU A 302 13.08 4.82 24.21
C GLU A 302 14.29 4.04 24.79
N ARG A 303 14.18 3.65 26.06
CA ARG A 303 15.26 2.99 26.81
C ARG A 303 15.71 1.67 26.18
N GLU A 304 14.81 0.86 25.62
CA GLU A 304 15.14 -0.44 25.01
C GLU A 304 16.14 -0.34 23.85
N ILE A 305 16.11 0.77 23.11
CA ILE A 305 16.94 0.97 21.90
C ILE A 305 17.98 2.08 22.07
N LEU A 306 18.11 2.65 23.27
CA LEU A 306 18.99 3.78 23.58
C LEU A 306 20.45 3.51 23.19
N LEU A 307 21.00 2.32 23.45
CA LEU A 307 22.37 1.97 23.06
C LEU A 307 22.58 2.08 21.54
N ARG A 308 21.58 1.67 20.75
CA ARG A 308 21.59 1.78 19.28
C ARG A 308 21.46 3.24 18.83
N ILE A 309 20.65 4.04 19.53
CA ILE A 309 20.54 5.49 19.31
C ILE A 309 21.90 6.16 19.53
N VAL A 310 22.54 5.95 20.69
CA VAL A 310 23.85 6.54 21.01
C VAL A 310 24.91 6.11 20.02
N ALA A 311 24.97 4.82 19.67
CA ALA A 311 25.94 4.32 18.69
C ALA A 311 25.73 4.93 17.29
N ARG A 312 24.47 5.07 16.85
CA ARG A 312 24.15 5.69 15.56
C ARG A 312 24.44 7.18 15.56
N PHE A 313 24.05 7.88 16.62
CA PHE A 313 24.35 9.29 16.82
C PHE A 313 25.87 9.54 16.80
N ALA A 314 26.64 8.81 17.61
CA ALA A 314 28.09 8.99 17.71
C ALA A 314 28.81 8.74 16.37
N ARG A 315 28.31 7.81 15.55
CA ARG A 315 28.79 7.63 14.17
C ARG A 315 28.58 8.90 13.34
N LEU A 316 27.37 9.47 13.36
CA LEU A 316 27.06 10.68 12.59
C LEU A 316 27.79 11.91 13.16
N ALA A 317 28.00 11.95 14.48
CA ALA A 317 28.68 13.04 15.17
C ALA A 317 30.17 13.12 14.77
N ARG A 318 30.78 11.98 14.44
CA ARG A 318 32.13 11.93 13.86
C ARG A 318 32.20 12.71 12.55
N ASP A 319 31.28 12.46 11.62
CA ASP A 319 31.24 13.17 10.34
C ASP A 319 31.07 14.68 10.56
N VAL A 320 30.21 15.09 11.49
CA VAL A 320 30.02 16.51 11.84
C VAL A 320 31.29 17.12 12.44
N ALA A 321 31.99 16.40 13.33
CA ALA A 321 33.21 16.89 13.96
C ALA A 321 34.37 17.02 12.94
N ASP A 322 34.47 16.09 12.00
CA ASP A 322 35.44 16.12 10.90
C ASP A 322 35.15 17.27 9.93
N GLU A 323 33.87 17.69 9.76
CA GLU A 323 33.51 18.92 9.03
C GLU A 323 33.91 20.21 9.79
N GLN A 324 34.16 20.15 11.11
CA GLN A 324 34.51 21.32 11.92
C GLN A 324 36.01 21.60 12.02
N THR A 325 36.85 20.60 11.69
CA THR A 325 38.32 20.71 11.62
C THR A 325 38.75 21.24 10.26
#